data_AF-A0A8J3ZNF9-F1
#
_entry.id   AF-A0A8J3ZNF9-F1
#
_cell.length_a   1.000
_cell.length_b   1.000
_cell.length_c   1.000
_cell.angle_alpha   90.00
_cell.angle_beta   90.00
_cell.angle_gamma   90.00
#
_symmetry.space_group_name_H-M   'P 1'
#
loop_
_entity.id
_entity.type
_entity.pdbx_description
1 polymer ?
#
loop_
_entity_poly.entity_id
_entity_poly.type
_entity_poly.pdbx_seq_one_letter_code
_entity_poly.pdbx_strand_id
1 'polypeptide(L)'
;MMPDRRRQYVLNLLRAQDRSNDDPLWVQVQANLERIWRNGSRARDILIRESFSQVPWADPAPPPSVPLASALLHSKGLQLRLALLLIFIQQAEAKAGRNERTINDWCDLILSASTPTRGWVSGSIRTTRSLRTRQITEALRELDERGFVRIPRNNKNGRRQYDNFRVRYAEPTEGEMVLRLPSGFFRNLWVFALTDAEIATYLMLLSQHQRFTNERRHTFFVMAEDRESRFHLRRSTWRSIGTLTRFGLISQPGWTANRPRLNEDGSRDWDLIEHQIQLQVLDAPALTVIPAALGLDV
;
A
#
# COMPACT_ATOMS: atom_id res chain seq x y z
N MET A 1 3.08 4.05 -17.02
CA MET A 1 4.42 4.53 -16.58
C MET A 1 5.43 4.00 -17.60
N MET A 2 6.35 4.82 -18.11
CA MET A 2 7.40 4.33 -19.03
C MET A 2 8.18 3.19 -18.36
N PRO A 3 8.46 2.06 -19.05
CA PRO A 3 9.17 0.90 -18.48
C PRO A 3 10.42 1.27 -17.67
N ASP A 4 11.15 2.30 -18.12
CA ASP A 4 12.37 2.77 -17.50
C ASP A 4 12.17 3.39 -16.12
N ARG A 5 11.07 4.13 -15.91
CA ARG A 5 10.76 4.70 -14.59
C ARG A 5 10.44 3.61 -13.56
N ARG A 6 9.82 2.50 -14.00
CA ARG A 6 9.51 1.37 -13.12
C ARG A 6 10.79 0.64 -12.71
N ARG A 7 11.65 0.34 -13.69
CA ARG A 7 12.96 -0.27 -13.45
C ARG A 7 13.81 0.58 -12.50
N GLN A 8 13.89 1.88 -12.75
CA GLN A 8 14.64 2.81 -11.89
C GLN A 8 14.09 2.85 -10.47
N TYR A 9 12.77 2.85 -10.30
CA TYR A 9 12.15 2.81 -8.97
C TYR A 9 12.56 1.57 -8.18
N VAL A 10 12.49 0.40 -8.81
CA VAL A 10 12.85 -0.89 -8.17
C VAL A 10 14.35 -0.94 -7.87
N LEU A 11 15.20 -0.49 -8.79
CA LEU A 11 16.64 -0.38 -8.56
C LEU A 11 16.97 0.56 -7.40
N ASN A 12 16.25 1.67 -7.25
CA ASN A 12 16.43 2.59 -6.13
C ASN A 12 16.03 1.95 -4.79
N LEU A 13 15.00 1.08 -4.77
CA LEU A 13 14.64 0.33 -3.56
C LEU A 13 15.71 -0.71 -3.20
N LEU A 14 16.23 -1.43 -4.20
CA LEU A 14 17.28 -2.44 -4.01
C LEU A 14 18.60 -1.84 -3.50
N ARG A 15 18.96 -0.65 -4.00
CA ARG A 15 20.18 0.07 -3.64
C ARG A 15 20.03 0.95 -2.41
N ALA A 16 18.84 1.04 -1.82
CA ALA A 16 18.61 1.89 -0.66
C ALA A 16 19.43 1.38 0.53
N GLN A 17 20.18 2.27 1.16
CA GLN A 17 21.02 2.01 2.33
C GLN A 17 20.95 3.21 3.30
N ASP A 18 21.04 2.92 4.60
CA ASP A 18 21.05 3.94 5.64
C ASP A 18 22.47 4.38 6.02
N ARG A 19 23.42 3.44 6.05
CA ARG A 19 24.86 3.67 6.22
C ARG A 19 25.62 2.89 5.16
N SER A 20 26.85 3.32 4.86
CA SER A 20 27.65 2.80 3.72
C SER A 20 28.06 1.33 3.84
N ASN A 21 28.00 0.72 5.03
CA ASN A 21 28.43 -0.65 5.30
C ASN A 21 27.31 -1.56 5.84
N ASP A 22 26.06 -1.08 5.87
CA ASP A 22 24.96 -1.89 6.39
C ASP A 22 24.36 -2.77 5.28
N ASP A 23 23.71 -3.86 5.68
CA ASP A 23 22.85 -4.65 4.78
C ASP A 23 21.89 -3.74 4.02
N PRO A 24 21.47 -4.10 2.79
CA PRO A 24 20.47 -3.35 2.05
C PRO A 24 19.26 -3.03 2.92
N LEU A 25 18.78 -1.78 2.86
CA LEU A 25 17.74 -1.28 3.76
C LEU A 25 16.47 -2.15 3.74
N TRP A 26 16.14 -2.72 2.57
CA TRP A 26 14.97 -3.58 2.43
C TRP A 26 15.07 -4.87 3.24
N VAL A 27 16.28 -5.45 3.41
CA VAL A 27 16.50 -6.63 4.25
C VAL A 27 16.17 -6.31 5.71
N GLN A 28 16.63 -5.14 6.18
CA GLN A 28 16.37 -4.67 7.55
C GLN A 28 14.88 -4.40 7.77
N VAL A 29 14.23 -3.69 6.84
CA VAL A 29 12.79 -3.39 6.91
C VAL A 29 11.97 -4.68 6.90
N GLN A 30 12.29 -5.64 6.02
CA GLN A 30 11.64 -6.95 5.97
C GLN A 30 11.79 -7.69 7.30
N ALA A 31 13.00 -7.80 7.84
CA ALA A 31 13.26 -8.46 9.11
C ALA A 31 12.49 -7.81 10.27
N ASN A 32 12.38 -6.48 10.28
CA ASN A 32 11.61 -5.75 11.30
C ASN A 32 10.10 -6.01 11.19
N LEU A 33 9.52 -6.00 10.00
CA LEU A 33 8.09 -6.28 9.80
C LEU A 33 7.76 -7.75 10.12
N GLU A 34 8.64 -8.68 9.74
CA GLU A 34 8.53 -10.08 10.11
C GLU A 34 8.58 -10.26 11.63
N ARG A 35 9.51 -9.58 12.32
CA ARG A 35 9.63 -9.60 13.78
C ARG A 35 8.37 -9.07 14.47
N ILE A 36 7.82 -7.94 14.02
CA ILE A 36 6.57 -7.38 14.54
C ILE A 36 5.44 -8.41 14.41
N TRP A 37 5.29 -9.01 13.23
CA TRP A 37 4.25 -10.02 13.01
C TRP A 37 4.44 -11.28 13.86
N ARG A 38 5.68 -11.80 13.95
CA ARG A 38 6.02 -13.00 14.75
C ARG A 38 5.81 -12.80 16.24
N ASN A 39 6.08 -11.61 16.75
CA ASN A 39 5.93 -11.31 18.18
C ASN A 39 4.51 -10.86 18.54
N GLY A 40 3.70 -10.54 17.54
CA GLY A 40 2.35 -10.04 17.67
C GLY A 40 1.26 -11.13 17.58
N SER A 41 0.12 -10.77 16.98
CA SER A 41 -1.04 -11.64 16.78
C SER A 41 -0.81 -12.78 15.79
N ARG A 42 0.21 -12.67 14.93
CA ARG A 42 0.48 -13.58 13.80
C ARG A 42 -0.73 -13.75 12.87
N ALA A 43 -1.58 -12.72 12.76
CA ALA A 43 -2.76 -12.76 11.91
C ALA A 43 -2.35 -13.11 10.47
N ARG A 44 -3.02 -14.11 9.88
CA ARG A 44 -2.78 -14.50 8.49
C ARG A 44 -3.10 -13.34 7.54
N ASP A 45 -4.23 -12.70 7.79
CA ASP A 45 -4.76 -11.58 7.03
C ASP A 45 -4.88 -10.34 7.90
N ILE A 46 -4.68 -9.19 7.28
CA ILE A 46 -4.93 -7.86 7.84
C ILE A 46 -6.27 -7.40 7.32
N LEU A 47 -7.16 -7.07 8.24
CA LEU A 47 -8.51 -6.65 7.91
C LEU A 47 -8.47 -5.15 7.56
N ILE A 48 -9.08 -4.75 6.45
CA ILE A 48 -9.19 -3.34 6.04
C ILE A 48 -10.66 -3.08 5.77
N ARG A 49 -11.26 -2.05 6.38
CA ARG A 49 -12.65 -1.72 6.08
C ARG A 49 -12.78 -1.27 4.63
N GLU A 50 -13.79 -1.76 3.91
CA GLU A 50 -14.07 -1.29 2.54
C GLU A 50 -14.43 0.19 2.54
N SER A 51 -15.18 0.65 3.55
CA SER A 51 -15.47 2.04 3.81
C SER A 51 -14.45 2.64 4.78
N PHE A 52 -13.96 3.83 4.48
CA PHE A 52 -13.18 4.61 5.44
C PHE A 52 -14.08 5.20 6.53
N SER A 53 -14.59 4.35 7.42
CA SER A 53 -15.39 4.79 8.57
C SER A 53 -14.44 5.12 9.72
N GLN A 54 -14.28 6.41 10.01
CA GLN A 54 -13.51 6.88 11.17
C GLN A 54 -14.22 6.47 12.46
N VAL A 55 -13.45 6.09 13.48
CA VAL A 55 -14.00 5.97 14.84
C VAL A 55 -14.40 7.38 15.31
N PRO A 56 -15.66 7.62 15.70
CA PRO A 56 -16.09 8.92 16.19
C PRO A 56 -15.42 9.18 17.54
N TRP A 57 -14.54 10.18 17.60
CA TRP A 57 -13.96 10.67 18.86
C TRP A 57 -14.49 12.08 19.22
N ALA A 58 -15.70 12.39 18.75
CA ALA A 58 -16.40 13.69 18.70
C ALA A 58 -16.32 14.42 17.34
N ASP A 59 -17.39 15.19 17.07
CA ASP A 59 -17.75 15.95 15.87
C ASP A 59 -16.62 16.79 15.23
N PRO A 60 -16.70 17.10 13.91
CA PRO A 60 -17.85 16.93 13.01
C PRO A 60 -17.85 15.62 12.20
N ALA A 61 -19.01 15.35 11.60
CA ALA A 61 -19.41 14.18 10.83
C ALA A 61 -18.31 13.49 9.98
N PRO A 62 -18.31 12.15 9.91
CA PRO A 62 -17.35 11.42 9.08
C PRO A 62 -17.53 11.81 7.61
N PRO A 63 -16.42 12.03 6.87
CA PRO A 63 -16.49 12.29 5.43
C PRO A 63 -17.18 11.13 4.68
N PRO A 64 -17.72 11.38 3.47
CA PRO A 64 -18.33 10.33 2.66
C PRO A 64 -17.38 9.12 2.53
N SER A 65 -17.95 7.93 2.69
CA SER A 65 -17.25 6.66 2.86
C SER A 65 -16.58 6.15 1.58
N VAL A 66 -15.59 6.88 1.08
CA VAL A 66 -14.75 6.41 -0.01
C VAL A 66 -13.81 5.30 0.48
N PRO A 67 -13.48 4.30 -0.36
CA PRO A 67 -12.47 3.32 0.01
C PRO A 67 -11.13 3.96 0.32
N LEU A 68 -10.38 3.42 1.29
CA LEU A 68 -9.08 3.95 1.74
C LEU A 68 -8.13 4.21 0.56
N ALA A 69 -8.06 3.23 -0.35
CA ALA A 69 -7.23 3.31 -1.54
C ALA A 69 -7.61 4.52 -2.41
N SER A 70 -8.90 4.73 -2.66
CA SER A 70 -9.43 5.82 -3.47
C SER A 70 -9.21 7.18 -2.81
N ALA A 71 -9.41 7.25 -1.49
CA ALA A 71 -9.17 8.45 -0.71
C ALA A 71 -7.71 8.91 -0.83
N LEU A 72 -6.77 7.97 -0.78
CA LEU A 72 -5.34 8.25 -0.73
C LEU A 72 -4.64 8.13 -2.09
N LEU A 73 -5.31 7.69 -3.16
CA LEU A 73 -4.70 7.48 -4.48
C LEU A 73 -4.05 8.74 -5.06
N HIS A 74 -4.64 9.91 -4.79
CA HIS A 74 -4.13 11.20 -5.29
C HIS A 74 -3.09 11.83 -4.36
N SER A 75 -2.79 11.20 -3.23
CA SER A 75 -1.76 11.68 -2.33
C SER A 75 -0.38 11.48 -2.95
N LYS A 76 0.49 12.47 -2.82
CA LYS A 76 1.86 12.38 -3.36
C LYS A 76 2.73 11.68 -2.32
N GLY A 77 3.18 10.46 -2.61
CA GLY A 77 4.29 9.84 -1.89
C GLY A 77 3.89 8.64 -1.03
N LEU A 78 3.99 8.77 0.29
CA LEU A 78 3.99 7.65 1.23
C LEU A 78 2.64 7.41 1.93
N GLN A 79 1.64 8.28 1.75
CA GLN A 79 0.44 8.31 2.59
C GLN A 79 -0.36 7.00 2.50
N LEU A 80 -0.64 6.48 1.31
CA LEU A 80 -1.36 5.20 1.17
C LEU A 80 -0.58 4.04 1.78
N ARG A 81 0.72 3.94 1.49
CA ARG A 81 1.60 2.90 2.04
C ARG A 81 1.67 2.98 3.56
N LEU A 82 1.85 4.18 4.10
CA LEU A 82 1.91 4.45 5.54
C LEU A 82 0.58 4.13 6.20
N ALA A 83 -0.56 4.50 5.59
CA ALA A 83 -1.87 4.17 6.12
C ALA A 83 -2.07 2.65 6.25
N LEU A 84 -1.74 1.90 5.19
CA LEU A 84 -1.81 0.44 5.21
C LEU A 84 -0.84 -0.16 6.25
N LEU A 85 0.37 0.37 6.36
CA LEU A 85 1.37 -0.08 7.32
C LEU A 85 0.93 0.17 8.77
N LEU A 86 0.30 1.31 9.04
CA LEU A 86 -0.27 1.64 10.34
C LEU A 86 -1.37 0.64 10.73
N ILE A 87 -2.23 0.24 9.79
CA ILE A 87 -3.26 -0.81 10.01
C ILE A 87 -2.58 -2.15 10.33
N PHE A 88 -1.59 -2.54 9.52
CA PHE A 88 -0.84 -3.78 9.74
C PHE A 88 -0.22 -3.83 11.14
N ILE A 89 0.50 -2.77 11.54
CA ILE A 89 1.16 -2.71 12.85
C ILE A 89 0.12 -2.71 13.98
N GLN A 90 -0.96 -1.95 13.85
CA GLN A 90 -2.04 -1.92 14.85
C GLN A 90 -2.67 -3.31 15.08
N GLN A 91 -2.89 -4.10 14.03
CA GLN A 91 -3.46 -5.45 14.14
C GLN A 91 -2.41 -6.52 14.52
N ALA A 92 -1.17 -6.35 14.08
CA ALA A 92 -0.08 -7.22 14.50
C ALA A 92 0.21 -7.04 15.99
N GLU A 93 0.21 -5.82 16.50
CA GLU A 93 0.58 -5.48 17.88
C GLU A 93 -0.63 -5.34 18.82
N ALA A 94 -1.84 -5.72 18.41
CA ALA A 94 -3.07 -5.52 19.19
C ALA A 94 -3.01 -6.07 20.63
N LYS A 95 -2.14 -7.05 20.92
CA LYS A 95 -1.89 -7.59 22.26
C LYS A 95 -0.93 -6.77 23.13
N ALA A 96 -0.10 -5.90 22.54
CA ALA A 96 0.99 -5.20 23.23
C ALA A 96 0.56 -3.88 23.88
N GLY A 97 -0.61 -3.32 23.55
CA GLY A 97 -1.13 -2.10 24.16
C GLY A 97 -0.32 -0.84 23.79
N ARG A 98 -0.89 0.00 22.91
CA ARG A 98 -0.34 1.28 22.38
C ARG A 98 0.86 1.15 21.44
N ASN A 99 0.75 1.85 20.32
CA ASN A 99 1.88 2.17 19.45
C ASN A 99 2.75 3.24 20.14
N GLU A 100 3.81 2.84 20.85
CA GLU A 100 4.77 3.75 21.49
C GLU A 100 5.95 4.11 20.57
N ARG A 101 5.81 3.86 19.27
CA ARG A 101 6.88 4.04 18.28
C ARG A 101 7.15 5.51 18.00
N THR A 102 8.40 5.92 18.20
CA THR A 102 8.92 7.22 17.77
C THR A 102 9.05 7.27 16.25
N ILE A 103 9.16 8.46 15.67
CA ILE A 103 9.40 8.62 14.22
C ILE A 103 10.70 7.94 13.78
N ASN A 104 11.70 7.84 14.66
CA ASN A 104 12.92 7.12 14.37
C ASN A 104 12.68 5.61 14.22
N ASP A 105 11.80 5.03 15.04
CA ASP A 105 11.42 3.63 14.91
C ASP A 105 10.65 3.39 13.60
N TRP A 106 9.81 4.36 13.19
CA TRP A 106 9.10 4.29 11.90
C TRP A 106 10.04 4.30 10.69
N CYS A 107 11.19 4.97 10.78
CA CYS A 107 12.20 4.89 9.73
C CYS A 107 12.70 3.46 9.54
N ASP A 108 12.74 2.63 10.58
CA ASP A 108 13.22 1.25 10.46
C ASP A 108 12.17 0.28 9.89
N LEU A 109 10.94 0.78 9.65
CA LEU A 109 9.81 0.03 9.10
C LEU A 109 9.43 0.46 7.68
N ILE A 110 10.06 1.53 7.15
CA ILE A 110 9.63 2.17 5.91
C ILE A 110 10.74 2.14 4.88
N LEU A 111 10.48 1.44 3.78
CA LEU A 111 11.36 1.44 2.62
C LEU A 111 10.99 2.61 1.69
N SER A 112 11.99 3.38 1.28
CA SER A 112 11.82 4.51 0.36
C SER A 112 12.96 4.55 -0.65
N ALA A 113 12.62 4.81 -1.91
CA ALA A 113 13.54 4.91 -3.04
C ALA A 113 14.34 6.24 -3.06
N SER A 114 14.55 6.86 -1.90
CA SER A 114 15.16 8.18 -1.79
C SER A 114 16.66 8.12 -1.99
N THR A 115 17.16 8.77 -3.03
CA THR A 115 18.59 8.96 -3.25
C THR A 115 19.08 10.21 -2.52
N PRO A 116 20.21 10.15 -1.78
CA PRO A 116 20.82 11.33 -1.17
C PRO A 116 21.01 12.42 -2.22
N THR A 117 20.47 13.61 -1.95
CA THR A 117 20.67 14.77 -2.82
C THR A 117 21.68 15.69 -2.15
N ARG A 118 22.73 16.09 -2.86
CA ARG A 118 23.61 17.18 -2.37
C ARG A 118 22.79 18.46 -2.33
N GLY A 119 22.54 18.97 -1.12
CA GLY A 119 21.85 20.24 -0.94
C GLY A 119 22.76 21.38 -1.38
N TRP A 120 22.41 22.07 -2.46
CA TRP A 120 23.17 23.19 -3.03
C TRP A 120 23.33 24.39 -2.08
N VAL A 121 22.43 24.54 -1.10
CA VAL A 121 22.29 25.80 -0.33
C VAL A 121 22.99 25.78 1.03
N SER A 122 23.36 24.60 1.56
CA SER A 122 23.89 24.49 2.94
C SER A 122 25.16 23.64 3.08
N GLY A 123 25.64 22.99 2.01
CA GLY A 123 26.77 22.05 2.11
C GLY A 123 26.49 20.80 2.96
N SER A 124 25.34 20.73 3.66
CA SER A 124 24.93 19.58 4.45
C SER A 124 24.41 18.46 3.54
N ILE A 125 25.06 17.30 3.61
CA ILE A 125 24.58 16.07 2.97
C ILE A 125 23.37 15.59 3.78
N ARG A 126 22.17 15.66 3.21
CA ARG A 126 21.00 15.04 3.83
C ARG A 126 21.15 13.53 3.74
N THR A 127 21.18 12.87 4.89
CA THR A 127 21.22 11.41 4.96
C THR A 127 19.90 10.82 4.44
N THR A 128 19.94 9.60 3.90
CA THR A 128 18.74 8.85 3.48
C THR A 128 17.70 8.81 4.60
N ARG A 129 18.14 8.55 5.84
CA ARG A 129 17.29 8.54 7.04
C ARG A 129 16.57 9.88 7.25
N SER A 130 17.28 11.03 7.16
CA SER A 130 16.65 12.35 7.32
C SER A 130 15.56 12.63 6.25
N LEU A 131 15.77 12.17 5.01
CA LEU A 131 14.79 12.29 3.94
C LEU A 131 13.55 11.42 4.22
N ARG A 132 13.75 10.20 4.73
CA ARG A 132 12.67 9.30 5.15
C ARG A 132 11.89 9.87 6.33
N THR A 133 12.55 10.37 7.37
CA THR A 133 11.91 11.09 8.48
C THR A 133 10.99 12.20 7.95
N ARG A 134 11.47 13.03 7.02
CA ARG A 134 10.65 14.07 6.40
C ARG A 134 9.45 13.51 5.65
N GLN A 135 9.64 12.48 4.83
CA GLN A 135 8.55 11.82 4.08
C GLN A 135 7.48 11.26 5.02
N ILE A 136 7.89 10.65 6.13
CA ILE A 136 6.98 10.13 7.16
C ILE A 136 6.22 11.27 7.81
N THR A 137 6.88 12.36 8.23
CA THR A 137 6.21 13.50 8.86
C THR A 137 5.21 14.19 7.93
N GLU A 138 5.56 14.37 6.65
CA GLU A 138 4.63 14.94 5.66
C GLU A 138 3.45 13.98 5.43
N ALA A 139 3.71 12.67 5.31
CA ALA A 139 2.64 11.70 5.14
C ALA A 139 1.69 11.65 6.35
N LEU A 140 2.23 11.69 7.58
CA LEU A 140 1.44 11.78 8.80
C LEU A 140 0.61 13.06 8.87
N ARG A 141 1.15 14.20 8.43
CA ARG A 141 0.39 15.46 8.38
C ARG A 141 -0.84 15.32 7.47
N GLU A 142 -0.65 14.79 6.26
CA GLU A 142 -1.76 14.56 5.32
C GLU A 142 -2.78 13.55 5.85
N LEU A 143 -2.32 12.51 6.56
CA LEU A 143 -3.19 11.54 7.21
C LEU A 143 -3.96 12.14 8.40
N ASP A 144 -3.37 13.10 9.13
CA ASP A 144 -4.06 13.85 10.21
C ASP A 144 -5.14 14.76 9.65
N GLU A 145 -4.85 15.46 8.56
CA GLU A 145 -5.82 16.31 7.84
C GLU A 145 -7.01 15.51 7.30
N ARG A 146 -6.79 14.24 6.96
CA ARG A 146 -7.83 13.29 6.52
C ARG A 146 -8.47 12.51 7.68
N GLY A 147 -8.07 12.80 8.92
CA GLY A 147 -8.59 12.16 10.12
C GLY A 147 -8.25 10.67 10.27
N PHE A 148 -7.23 10.17 9.57
CA PHE A 148 -6.73 8.80 9.73
C PHE A 148 -5.82 8.65 10.94
N VAL A 149 -5.07 9.68 11.26
CA VAL A 149 -4.29 9.78 12.50
C VAL A 149 -4.69 11.04 13.26
N ARG A 150 -4.30 11.13 14.53
CA ARG A 150 -4.37 12.35 15.31
C ARG A 150 -2.99 12.69 15.82
N ILE A 151 -2.45 13.83 15.40
CA ILE A 151 -1.16 14.32 15.88
C ILE A 151 -1.42 15.37 16.96
N PRO A 152 -1.07 15.11 18.23
CA PRO A 152 -1.24 16.11 19.28
C PRO A 152 -0.37 17.33 19.02
N ARG A 153 -0.84 18.49 19.50
CA ARG A 153 -0.08 19.74 19.45
C ARG A 153 0.40 20.07 20.87
N ASN A 154 1.64 20.54 20.98
CA ASN A 154 2.18 21.00 22.25
C ASN A 154 1.47 22.29 22.68
N ASN A 155 0.88 22.28 23.88
CA ASN A 155 0.13 23.42 24.42
C ASN A 155 0.97 24.71 24.55
N LYS A 156 2.29 24.60 24.68
CA LYS A 156 3.18 25.77 24.87
C LYS A 156 3.49 26.51 23.58
N ASN A 157 3.62 25.82 22.45
CA ASN A 157 4.12 26.41 21.19
C ASN A 157 3.32 26.02 19.94
N GLY A 158 2.24 25.25 20.10
CA GLY A 158 1.38 24.78 19.01
C GLY A 158 2.04 23.78 18.05
N ARG A 159 3.29 23.35 18.28
CA ARG A 159 4.00 22.44 17.39
C ARG A 159 3.39 21.04 17.44
N ARG A 160 3.29 20.41 16.27
CA ARG A 160 2.85 19.02 16.11
C ARG A 160 3.89 18.07 16.73
N GLN A 161 3.43 17.16 17.58
CA GLN A 161 4.25 16.13 18.23
C GLN A 161 4.14 14.83 17.47
N TYR A 162 4.96 14.67 16.43
CA TYR A 162 4.90 13.50 15.55
C TYR A 162 5.25 12.20 16.28
N ASP A 163 6.06 12.20 17.33
CA ASP A 163 6.34 10.96 18.09
C ASP A 163 5.13 10.46 18.92
N ASN A 164 4.09 11.29 19.08
CA ASN A 164 2.92 11.01 19.92
C ASN A 164 1.63 10.86 19.10
N PHE A 165 1.71 10.63 17.78
CA PHE A 165 0.50 10.48 16.97
C PHE A 165 -0.28 9.22 17.38
N ARG A 166 -1.60 9.24 17.14
CA ARG A 166 -2.49 8.09 17.37
C ARG A 166 -3.19 7.70 16.08
N VAL A 167 -3.27 6.42 15.79
CA VAL A 167 -4.04 5.92 14.64
C VAL A 167 -5.53 5.94 14.98
N ARG A 168 -6.36 6.49 14.09
CA ARG A 168 -7.83 6.51 14.20
C ARG A 168 -8.45 5.34 13.45
N TYR A 169 -7.85 4.17 13.61
CA TYR A 169 -8.32 2.92 13.04
C TYR A 169 -8.60 1.95 14.18
N ALA A 170 -9.86 1.52 14.30
CA ALA A 170 -10.22 0.40 15.16
C ALA A 170 -10.29 -0.86 14.30
N GLU A 171 -9.93 -1.99 14.89
CA GLU A 171 -10.14 -3.29 14.26
C GLU A 171 -11.62 -3.45 13.87
N PRO A 172 -11.92 -4.03 12.70
CA PRO A 172 -13.29 -4.22 12.29
C PRO A 172 -14.07 -5.12 13.24
N THR A 173 -15.36 -4.82 13.41
CA THR A 173 -16.28 -5.64 14.21
C THR A 173 -17.05 -6.63 13.34
N GLU A 174 -17.72 -7.60 13.96
CA GLU A 174 -18.53 -8.58 13.24
C GLU A 174 -19.64 -7.88 12.44
N GLY A 175 -19.84 -8.30 11.18
CA GLY A 175 -20.81 -7.71 10.26
C GLY A 175 -20.29 -6.52 9.43
N GLU A 176 -19.12 -5.97 9.72
CA GLU A 176 -18.51 -4.94 8.87
C GLU A 176 -17.96 -5.53 7.58
N MET A 177 -18.12 -4.80 6.47
CA MET A 177 -17.53 -5.16 5.18
C MET A 177 -16.02 -4.92 5.20
N VAL A 178 -15.26 -6.02 5.18
CA VAL A 178 -13.80 -6.00 5.26
C VAL A 178 -13.14 -6.65 4.05
N LEU A 179 -12.05 -6.03 3.62
CA LEU A 179 -11.04 -6.58 2.73
C LEU A 179 -10.00 -7.32 3.57
N ARG A 180 -9.76 -8.60 3.27
CA ARG A 180 -8.72 -9.42 3.94
C ARG A 180 -7.44 -9.40 3.14
N LEU A 181 -6.44 -8.63 3.57
CA LEU A 181 -5.17 -8.51 2.87
C LEU A 181 -4.12 -9.45 3.50
N PRO A 182 -3.53 -10.42 2.78
CA PRO A 182 -2.57 -11.33 3.39
C PRO A 182 -1.38 -10.60 4.02
N SER A 183 -0.96 -11.03 5.20
CA SER A 183 0.18 -10.45 5.93
C SER A 183 1.47 -10.46 5.10
N GLY A 184 1.63 -11.43 4.19
CA GLY A 184 2.71 -11.51 3.21
C GLY A 184 2.85 -10.22 2.38
N PHE A 185 1.76 -9.50 2.11
CA PHE A 185 1.81 -8.21 1.42
C PHE A 185 2.71 -7.17 2.13
N PHE A 186 2.76 -7.22 3.47
CA PHE A 186 3.60 -6.34 4.29
C PHE A 186 4.96 -6.98 4.55
N ARG A 187 4.97 -8.23 5.03
CA ARG A 187 6.19 -8.96 5.41
C ARG A 187 7.15 -9.13 4.23
N ASN A 188 6.63 -9.25 3.01
CA ASN A 188 7.40 -9.38 1.79
C ASN A 188 7.50 -8.08 0.98
N LEU A 189 7.26 -6.93 1.62
CA LEU A 189 7.49 -5.59 1.09
C LEU A 189 6.69 -5.21 -0.17
N TRP A 190 5.62 -5.93 -0.52
CA TRP A 190 4.76 -5.58 -1.65
C TRP A 190 4.14 -4.19 -1.50
N VAL A 191 3.81 -3.77 -0.28
CA VAL A 191 3.34 -2.41 0.03
C VAL A 191 4.31 -1.32 -0.41
N PHE A 192 5.62 -1.56 -0.38
CA PHE A 192 6.62 -0.60 -0.84
C PHE A 192 7.01 -0.81 -2.29
N ALA A 193 6.99 -2.06 -2.77
CA ALA A 193 7.41 -2.36 -4.12
C ALA A 193 6.37 -1.89 -5.15
N LEU A 194 5.08 -1.86 -4.82
CA LEU A 194 4.00 -1.41 -5.72
C LEU A 194 3.83 0.11 -5.69
N THR A 195 3.47 0.71 -6.83
CA THR A 195 3.03 2.12 -6.92
C THR A 195 1.64 2.30 -6.29
N ASP A 196 1.24 3.53 -5.96
CA ASP A 196 -0.08 3.75 -5.34
C ASP A 196 -1.23 3.35 -6.26
N ALA A 197 -1.04 3.53 -7.57
CA ALA A 197 -1.99 3.08 -8.59
C ALA A 197 -2.08 1.54 -8.67
N GLU A 198 -0.95 0.85 -8.54
CA GLU A 198 -0.88 -0.61 -8.48
C GLU A 198 -1.53 -1.14 -7.19
N ILE A 199 -1.24 -0.54 -6.04
CA ILE A 199 -1.86 -0.89 -4.75
C ILE A 199 -3.37 -0.70 -4.82
N ALA A 200 -3.84 0.45 -5.28
CA ALA A 200 -5.28 0.72 -5.35
C ALA A 200 -6.01 -0.25 -6.29
N THR A 201 -5.41 -0.54 -7.44
CA THR A 201 -5.94 -1.54 -8.39
C THR A 201 -5.97 -2.93 -7.76
N TYR A 202 -4.89 -3.33 -7.07
CA TYR A 202 -4.80 -4.62 -6.39
C TYR A 202 -5.84 -4.76 -5.27
N LEU A 203 -6.02 -3.74 -4.42
CA LEU A 203 -7.00 -3.76 -3.33
C LEU A 203 -8.45 -3.83 -3.86
N MET A 204 -8.75 -3.13 -4.96
CA MET A 204 -10.05 -3.24 -5.61
C MET A 204 -10.29 -4.67 -6.11
N LEU A 205 -9.33 -5.22 -6.85
CA LEU A 205 -9.43 -6.58 -7.37
C LEU A 205 -9.59 -7.60 -6.24
N LEU A 206 -8.86 -7.41 -5.14
CA LEU A 206 -8.95 -8.28 -3.97
C LEU A 206 -10.33 -8.19 -3.30
N SER A 207 -10.94 -7.01 -3.23
CA SER A 207 -12.33 -6.86 -2.76
C SER A 207 -13.30 -7.61 -3.66
N GLN A 208 -13.14 -7.52 -4.98
CA GLN A 208 -13.99 -8.25 -5.92
C GLN A 208 -13.78 -9.76 -5.81
N HIS A 209 -12.53 -10.23 -5.79
CA HIS A 209 -12.20 -11.64 -5.61
C HIS A 209 -12.86 -12.23 -4.36
N GLN A 210 -12.83 -11.52 -3.24
CA GLN A 210 -13.43 -11.98 -1.98
C GLN A 210 -14.95 -12.05 -2.03
N ARG A 211 -15.59 -11.12 -2.75
CA ARG A 211 -17.04 -11.16 -2.99
C ARG A 211 -17.43 -12.39 -3.82
N PHE A 212 -16.72 -12.65 -4.93
CA PHE A 212 -17.03 -13.78 -5.81
C PHE A 212 -16.57 -15.16 -5.28
N THR A 213 -15.55 -15.20 -4.42
CA THR A 213 -15.16 -16.45 -3.74
C THR A 213 -16.27 -16.95 -2.83
N ASN A 214 -17.01 -16.05 -2.19
CA ASN A 214 -18.21 -16.42 -1.42
C ASN A 214 -19.30 -17.04 -2.31
N GLU A 215 -19.30 -16.76 -3.61
CA GLU A 215 -20.21 -17.33 -4.62
C GLU A 215 -19.66 -18.61 -5.27
N ARG A 216 -18.56 -19.19 -4.73
CA ARG A 216 -17.87 -20.39 -5.24
C ARG A 216 -17.26 -20.24 -6.64
N ARG A 217 -16.91 -19.01 -7.03
CA ARG A 217 -16.17 -18.75 -8.28
C ARG A 217 -14.73 -18.33 -7.97
N HIS A 218 -13.76 -18.96 -8.64
CA HIS A 218 -12.33 -18.63 -8.49
C HIS A 218 -11.90 -17.46 -9.36
N THR A 219 -12.75 -17.09 -10.31
CA THR A 219 -12.54 -16.05 -11.29
C THR A 219 -13.68 -15.04 -11.23
N PHE A 220 -13.40 -13.81 -11.66
CA PHE A 220 -14.38 -12.73 -11.63
C PHE A 220 -14.15 -11.73 -12.76
N PHE A 221 -15.21 -10.99 -13.09
CA PHE A 221 -15.18 -9.88 -14.04
C PHE A 221 -15.20 -8.56 -13.27
N VAL A 222 -14.65 -7.52 -13.88
CA VAL A 222 -14.69 -6.16 -13.31
C VAL A 222 -15.25 -5.22 -14.36
N MET A 223 -16.49 -4.77 -14.12
CA MET A 223 -17.13 -3.78 -14.98
C MET A 223 -16.50 -2.40 -14.78
N ALA A 224 -16.45 -1.59 -15.85
CA ALA A 224 -15.98 -0.20 -15.74
C ALA A 224 -16.81 0.61 -14.74
N GLU A 225 -18.12 0.36 -14.69
CA GLU A 225 -19.03 1.02 -13.75
C GLU A 225 -18.66 0.74 -12.29
N ASP A 226 -18.44 -0.53 -11.91
CA ASP A 226 -18.01 -0.88 -10.55
C ASP A 226 -16.70 -0.18 -10.17
N ARG A 227 -15.74 -0.19 -11.10
CA ARG A 227 -14.44 0.43 -10.90
C ARG A 227 -14.55 1.93 -10.62
N GLU A 228 -15.38 2.63 -11.38
CA GLU A 228 -15.47 4.09 -11.34
C GLU A 228 -16.45 4.60 -10.28
N SER A 229 -17.60 3.95 -10.11
CA SER A 229 -18.63 4.35 -9.15
C SER A 229 -18.24 3.97 -7.72
N ARG A 230 -17.81 2.73 -7.49
CA ARG A 230 -17.58 2.19 -6.14
C ARG A 230 -16.15 2.41 -5.65
N PHE A 231 -15.17 2.31 -6.53
CA PHE A 231 -13.75 2.45 -6.16
C PHE A 231 -13.12 3.74 -6.67
N HIS A 232 -13.84 4.57 -7.42
CA HIS A 232 -13.32 5.82 -7.96
C HIS A 232 -11.97 5.67 -8.68
N LEU A 233 -11.71 4.51 -9.28
CA LEU A 233 -10.48 4.24 -10.00
C LEU A 233 -10.66 4.64 -11.46
N ARG A 234 -9.98 5.72 -11.85
CA ARG A 234 -9.93 6.15 -13.24
C ARG A 234 -9.25 5.11 -14.12
N ARG A 235 -9.57 5.13 -15.41
CA ARG A 235 -8.93 4.30 -16.44
C ARG A 235 -7.40 4.35 -16.41
N SER A 236 -6.80 5.51 -16.09
CA SER A 236 -5.34 5.65 -15.97
C SER A 236 -4.75 4.80 -14.86
N THR A 237 -5.46 4.68 -13.73
CA THR A 237 -5.08 3.83 -12.59
C THR A 237 -5.27 2.36 -12.93
N TRP A 238 -6.39 2.02 -13.57
CA TRP A 238 -6.72 0.67 -14.01
C TRP A 238 -5.67 0.03 -14.90
N ARG A 239 -4.97 0.82 -15.73
CA ARG A 239 -3.86 0.35 -16.56
C ARG A 239 -2.74 -0.33 -15.76
N SER A 240 -2.68 -0.14 -14.45
CA SER A 240 -1.78 -0.89 -13.55
C SER A 240 -2.04 -2.40 -13.55
N ILE A 241 -3.22 -2.86 -14.01
CA ILE A 241 -3.53 -4.30 -14.11
C ILE A 241 -2.49 -5.05 -14.95
N GLY A 242 -2.04 -4.48 -16.08
CA GLY A 242 -1.01 -5.13 -16.91
C GLY A 242 0.31 -5.32 -16.17
N THR A 243 0.68 -4.36 -15.31
CA THR A 243 1.88 -4.47 -14.46
C THR A 243 1.70 -5.53 -13.38
N LEU A 244 0.53 -5.57 -12.74
CA LEU A 244 0.21 -6.58 -11.72
C LEU A 244 0.16 -8.00 -12.31
N THR A 245 -0.37 -8.16 -13.54
CA THR A 245 -0.32 -9.42 -14.29
C THR A 245 1.12 -9.83 -14.57
N ARG A 246 1.98 -8.89 -14.99
CA ARG A 246 3.41 -9.15 -15.22
C ARG A 246 4.15 -9.60 -13.95
N PHE A 247 3.75 -9.10 -12.77
CA PHE A 247 4.30 -9.54 -11.49
C PHE A 247 3.71 -10.86 -10.98
N GLY A 248 2.77 -11.46 -11.73
CA GLY A 248 2.11 -12.69 -11.36
C GLY A 248 1.05 -12.54 -10.27
N LEU A 249 0.78 -11.32 -9.77
CA LEU A 249 -0.24 -11.10 -8.73
C LEU A 249 -1.67 -11.36 -9.23
N ILE A 250 -1.86 -11.26 -10.54
CA ILE A 250 -3.14 -11.49 -11.23
C ILE A 250 -2.86 -12.39 -12.43
N SER A 251 -3.75 -13.33 -12.69
CA SER A 251 -3.86 -14.01 -13.99
C SER A 251 -5.15 -13.60 -14.68
N GLN A 252 -5.13 -13.61 -16.02
CA GLN A 252 -6.28 -13.33 -16.86
C GLN A 252 -6.58 -14.59 -17.69
N PRO A 253 -7.23 -15.62 -17.10
CA PRO A 253 -7.58 -16.84 -17.83
C PRO A 253 -8.44 -16.49 -19.04
N GLY A 254 -8.18 -17.16 -20.17
CA GLY A 254 -8.90 -16.89 -21.42
C GLY A 254 -8.46 -15.62 -22.18
N TRP A 255 -7.56 -14.80 -21.62
CA TRP A 255 -6.94 -13.72 -22.39
C TRP A 255 -5.93 -14.30 -23.39
N THR A 256 -6.43 -14.63 -24.59
CA THR A 256 -5.55 -14.85 -25.74
C THR A 256 -5.22 -13.49 -26.34
N ALA A 257 -3.94 -13.21 -26.61
CA ALA A 257 -3.47 -11.94 -27.17
C ALA A 257 -4.13 -11.58 -28.52
N ASN A 258 -4.91 -12.49 -29.11
CA ASN A 258 -5.36 -12.41 -30.50
C ASN A 258 -6.80 -11.92 -30.74
N ARG A 259 -7.74 -11.84 -29.77
CA ARG A 259 -9.04 -11.19 -30.04
C ARG A 259 -9.68 -10.60 -28.77
N PRO A 260 -9.78 -9.26 -28.61
CA PRO A 260 -10.83 -8.72 -27.76
C PRO A 260 -12.18 -9.19 -28.32
N ARG A 261 -13.09 -9.66 -27.47
CA ARG A 261 -14.49 -9.84 -27.90
C ARG A 261 -14.96 -8.46 -28.35
N LEU A 262 -15.26 -8.35 -29.64
CA LEU A 262 -15.94 -7.19 -30.16
C LEU A 262 -17.40 -7.37 -29.78
N ASN A 263 -18.00 -6.32 -29.23
CA ASN A 263 -19.44 -6.22 -29.14
C ASN A 263 -20.04 -6.23 -30.56
N GLU A 264 -21.35 -6.44 -30.67
CA GLU A 264 -22.07 -6.42 -31.96
C GLU A 264 -21.88 -5.08 -32.71
N ASP A 265 -21.57 -4.01 -31.99
CA ASP A 265 -21.28 -2.67 -32.51
C ASP A 265 -19.80 -2.45 -32.91
N GLY A 266 -18.94 -3.47 -32.79
CA GLY A 266 -17.51 -3.36 -33.07
C GLY A 266 -16.70 -2.63 -32.00
N SER A 267 -17.30 -2.27 -30.87
CA SER A 267 -16.56 -1.75 -29.71
C SER A 267 -15.79 -2.88 -29.02
N ARG A 268 -14.60 -2.57 -28.49
CA ARG A 268 -13.81 -3.52 -27.71
C ARG A 268 -14.38 -3.56 -26.30
N ASP A 269 -14.95 -4.69 -25.92
CA ASP A 269 -15.35 -4.92 -24.54
C ASP A 269 -14.12 -5.28 -23.70
N TRP A 270 -13.50 -4.26 -23.14
CA TRP A 270 -12.38 -4.43 -22.20
C TRP A 270 -12.85 -4.88 -20.81
N ASP A 271 -14.16 -4.95 -20.58
CA ASP A 271 -14.77 -5.12 -19.26
C ASP A 271 -15.21 -6.58 -18.99
N LEU A 272 -15.19 -7.45 -20.02
CA LEU A 272 -15.40 -8.90 -19.90
C LEU A 272 -14.10 -9.72 -19.85
N ILE A 273 -13.03 -9.17 -19.28
CA ILE A 273 -11.82 -9.96 -19.03
C ILE A 273 -11.95 -10.65 -17.69
N GLU A 274 -11.84 -11.97 -17.71
CA GLU A 274 -11.83 -12.79 -16.51
C GLU A 274 -10.51 -12.57 -15.74
N HIS A 275 -10.59 -12.45 -14.43
CA HIS A 275 -9.46 -12.21 -13.55
C HIS A 275 -9.41 -13.23 -12.43
N GLN A 276 -8.20 -13.58 -12.01
CA GLN A 276 -7.94 -14.42 -10.85
C GLN A 276 -6.74 -13.87 -10.07
N ILE A 277 -6.84 -13.81 -8.74
CA ILE A 277 -5.74 -13.35 -7.87
C ILE A 277 -4.87 -14.53 -7.46
N GLN A 278 -3.57 -14.33 -7.51
CA GLN A 278 -2.56 -15.34 -7.13
C GLN A 278 -1.97 -14.99 -5.76
N LEU A 279 -2.69 -15.32 -4.69
CA LEU A 279 -2.31 -14.95 -3.32
C LEU A 279 -0.95 -15.53 -2.91
N GLN A 280 -0.58 -16.71 -3.43
CA GLN A 280 0.69 -17.38 -3.14
C GLN A 280 1.92 -16.60 -3.63
N VAL A 281 1.76 -15.68 -4.59
CA VAL A 281 2.87 -14.82 -5.04
C VAL A 281 3.29 -13.86 -3.91
N LEU A 282 2.38 -13.53 -3.00
CA LEU A 282 2.68 -12.70 -1.84
C LEU A 282 3.54 -13.39 -0.78
N ASP A 283 3.77 -14.70 -0.89
CA ASP A 283 4.64 -15.44 0.04
C ASP A 283 6.13 -15.27 -0.28
N ALA A 284 6.46 -14.76 -1.47
CA ALA A 284 7.82 -14.42 -1.88
C ALA A 284 8.12 -12.91 -1.70
N PRO A 285 9.38 -12.53 -1.37
CA PRO A 285 9.81 -11.14 -1.31
C PRO A 285 9.56 -10.40 -2.63
N ALA A 286 8.85 -9.26 -2.59
CA ALA A 286 8.52 -8.47 -3.77
C ALA A 286 9.76 -8.01 -4.52
N LEU A 287 10.85 -7.72 -3.79
CA LEU A 287 12.14 -7.31 -4.36
C LEU A 287 12.97 -8.46 -4.92
N THR A 288 12.47 -9.69 -4.89
CA THR A 288 12.97 -10.82 -5.68
C THR A 288 12.10 -11.06 -6.91
N VAL A 289 10.77 -11.02 -6.74
CA VAL A 289 9.81 -11.28 -7.82
C VAL A 289 9.81 -10.19 -8.88
N ILE A 290 9.74 -8.92 -8.48
CA ILE A 290 9.57 -7.80 -9.41
C ILE A 290 10.80 -7.59 -10.31
N PRO A 291 12.04 -7.62 -9.80
CA PRO A 291 13.21 -7.48 -10.68
C PRO A 291 13.29 -8.59 -11.74
N ALA A 292 13.05 -9.84 -11.35
CA ALA A 292 12.99 -10.97 -12.29
C ALA A 292 11.93 -10.75 -13.37
N ALA A 293 10.71 -10.35 -12.98
CA ALA A 293 9.64 -10.02 -13.93
C ALA A 293 9.99 -8.84 -14.86
N LEU A 294 10.84 -7.91 -14.40
CA LEU A 294 11.31 -6.76 -15.18
C LEU A 294 12.54 -7.07 -16.04
N GLY A 295 13.15 -8.25 -15.92
CA GLY A 295 14.41 -8.61 -16.57
C GLY A 295 15.57 -7.75 -16.06
N LEU A 296 15.62 -7.54 -14.75
CA LEU A 296 16.74 -6.88 -14.08
C LEU A 296 17.64 -7.97 -13.49
N ASP A 297 18.92 -7.95 -13.86
CA ASP A 297 19.95 -8.73 -13.18
C ASP A 297 20.29 -8.02 -11.86
N VAL A 298 19.92 -8.64 -10.73
CA VAL A 298 20.08 -8.10 -9.38
C VAL A 298 20.99 -9.00 -8.57
#